data_AF-A0A0C2HJK5-F1
#
_entry.id   AF-A0A0C2HJK5-F1
#
_cell.length_a   1.000
_cell.length_b   1.000
_cell.length_c   1.000
_cell.angle_alpha   90.00
_cell.angle_beta   90.00
_cell.angle_gamma   90.00
#
_symmetry.space_group_name_H-M   'P 1'
#
loop_
_entity.id
_entity.type
_entity.pdbx_description
1 polymer ?
#
loop_
_entity_poly.entity_id
_entity_poly.type
_entity_poly.pdbx_seq_one_letter_code
_entity_poly.pdbx_strand_id
1 'polypeptide(L)'
;MSNNTHAMPLSNGVETLIERLRDEGIAKGRQEAELIVHDAEHRAEWLVGQAQEEADRILAKAREASERLKRSTHEALQVAARDTVLDLKAHLSAQFTAQVGRLVSRELSDEALLEKLILELVGRVREGVQLDEAQRGEVVLPRDVIGIEELRRHPEQLKEGTLSHFVLVMAEEMLREGITFSVSEDEQKGLRLRLNEGEMEIDLTVDAVTALLMAHLQPRFRALLEGIVH
;
A
#
# COMPACT_ATOMS: atom_id res chain seq x y z
N MET A 1 86.28 -25.25 -103.89
CA MET A 1 85.28 -24.15 -103.81
C MET A 1 84.37 -24.50 -102.65
N SER A 2 84.60 -23.86 -101.50
CA SER A 2 83.75 -22.77 -100.97
C SER A 2 82.38 -23.34 -100.55
N ASN A 3 81.93 -23.28 -99.30
CA ASN A 3 82.04 -22.17 -98.36
C ASN A 3 81.76 -22.63 -96.91
N ASN A 4 82.28 -21.84 -95.97
CA ASN A 4 81.90 -21.67 -94.56
C ASN A 4 80.45 -22.08 -94.22
N THR A 5 80.14 -22.52 -92.99
CA THR A 5 80.01 -21.56 -91.86
C THR A 5 79.93 -22.29 -90.51
N HIS A 6 80.69 -21.75 -89.54
CA HIS A 6 80.58 -22.00 -88.10
C HIS A 6 79.16 -21.73 -87.55
N ALA A 7 78.64 -22.64 -86.73
CA ALA A 7 77.68 -22.30 -85.67
C ALA A 7 77.94 -23.20 -84.44
N MET A 8 78.94 -22.81 -83.66
CA MET A 8 79.10 -23.15 -82.23
C MET A 8 78.05 -22.38 -81.40
N PRO A 9 77.80 -22.74 -80.12
CA PRO A 9 76.52 -23.11 -79.53
C PRO A 9 75.68 -21.93 -79.01
N LEU A 10 74.60 -21.58 -79.70
CA LEU A 10 73.63 -20.58 -79.21
C LEU A 10 72.38 -21.22 -78.58
N SER A 11 72.05 -22.46 -78.96
CA SER A 11 70.82 -23.15 -78.53
C SER A 11 70.83 -23.56 -77.05
N ASN A 12 71.96 -24.04 -76.51
CA ASN A 12 72.02 -24.54 -75.13
C ASN A 12 72.01 -23.42 -74.07
N GLY A 13 72.47 -22.21 -74.42
CA GLY A 13 72.48 -21.07 -73.51
C GLY A 13 71.09 -20.48 -73.27
N VAL A 14 70.25 -20.44 -74.31
CA VAL A 14 68.86 -19.96 -74.21
C VAL A 14 68.01 -20.95 -73.42
N GLU A 15 68.14 -22.25 -73.68
CA GLU A 15 67.39 -23.28 -72.94
C GLU A 15 67.75 -23.27 -71.45
N THR A 16 69.05 -23.17 -71.11
CA THR A 16 69.51 -23.08 -69.72
C THR A 16 69.01 -21.81 -69.02
N LEU A 17 68.90 -20.69 -69.74
CA LEU A 17 68.36 -19.44 -69.20
C LEU A 17 66.84 -19.54 -68.96
N ILE A 18 66.09 -20.19 -69.86
CA ILE A 18 64.66 -20.42 -69.70
C ILE A 18 64.39 -21.34 -68.51
N GLU A 19 65.14 -22.43 -68.37
CA GLU A 19 65.04 -23.32 -67.21
C GLU A 19 65.34 -22.59 -65.90
N ARG A 20 66.42 -21.79 -65.86
CA ARG A 20 66.74 -20.98 -64.68
C ARG A 20 65.67 -19.95 -64.35
N LEU A 21 65.16 -19.21 -65.34
CA LEU A 21 64.08 -18.24 -65.14
C LEU A 21 62.79 -18.90 -64.67
N ARG A 22 62.47 -20.07 -65.20
CA ARG A 22 61.31 -20.88 -64.77
C ARG A 22 61.49 -21.32 -63.32
N ASP A 23 62.64 -21.86 -62.97
CA ASP A 23 62.91 -22.38 -61.64
C ASP A 23 62.97 -21.25 -60.59
N GLU A 24 63.60 -20.11 -60.92
CA GLU A 24 63.60 -18.90 -60.10
C GLU A 24 62.18 -18.32 -59.95
N GLY A 25 61.38 -18.32 -61.02
CA GLY A 25 59.98 -17.87 -60.97
C GLY A 25 59.10 -18.78 -60.12
N ILE A 26 59.26 -20.11 -60.23
CA ILE A 26 58.55 -21.09 -59.40
C ILE A 26 58.98 -20.94 -57.93
N ALA A 27 60.28 -20.76 -57.67
CA ALA A 27 60.79 -20.58 -56.31
C ALA A 27 60.23 -19.31 -55.65
N LYS A 28 60.26 -18.17 -56.37
CA LYS A 28 59.67 -16.91 -55.89
C LYS A 28 58.16 -17.02 -55.70
N GLY A 29 57.45 -17.63 -56.65
CA GLY A 29 56.01 -17.84 -56.54
C GLY A 29 55.62 -18.74 -55.36
N ARG A 30 56.40 -19.79 -55.06
CA ARG A 30 56.21 -20.63 -53.87
C ARG A 30 56.45 -19.83 -52.59
N GLN A 31 57.50 -19.02 -52.54
CA GLN A 31 57.79 -18.18 -51.38
C GLN A 31 56.68 -17.14 -51.13
N GLU A 32 56.18 -16.48 -52.16
CA GLU A 32 55.07 -15.52 -52.04
C GLU A 32 53.77 -16.21 -51.64
N ALA A 33 53.48 -17.39 -52.18
CA ALA A 33 52.31 -18.18 -51.80
C ALA A 33 52.36 -18.59 -50.32
N GLU A 34 53.54 -19.03 -49.84
CA GLU A 34 53.74 -19.40 -48.44
C GLU A 34 53.55 -18.20 -47.50
N LEU A 35 54.04 -17.02 -47.88
CA LEU A 35 53.78 -15.77 -47.14
C LEU A 35 52.28 -15.42 -47.10
N ILE A 36 51.55 -15.56 -48.21
CA ILE A 36 50.11 -15.28 -48.26
C ILE A 36 49.34 -16.23 -47.35
N VAL A 37 49.67 -17.52 -47.37
CA VAL A 37 49.02 -18.52 -46.51
C VAL A 37 49.29 -18.21 -45.04
N HIS A 38 50.54 -17.93 -44.68
CA HIS A 38 50.93 -17.57 -43.32
C HIS A 38 50.20 -16.30 -42.82
N ASP A 39 50.14 -15.25 -43.64
CA ASP A 39 49.40 -14.02 -43.31
C ASP A 39 47.89 -14.27 -43.16
N ALA A 40 47.32 -15.15 -43.99
CA ALA A 40 45.90 -15.51 -43.91
C ALA A 40 45.60 -16.32 -42.64
N GLU A 41 46.47 -17.25 -42.27
CA GLU A 41 46.37 -18.03 -41.03
C GLU A 41 46.43 -17.12 -39.81
N HIS A 42 47.40 -16.21 -39.74
CA HIS A 42 47.48 -15.24 -38.65
C HIS A 42 46.27 -14.32 -38.56
N ARG A 43 45.73 -13.86 -39.69
CA ARG A 43 44.50 -13.04 -39.70
C ARG A 43 43.29 -13.84 -39.23
N ALA A 44 43.19 -15.11 -39.61
CA ALA A 44 42.12 -16.00 -39.17
C ALA A 44 42.19 -16.22 -37.65
N GLU A 45 43.38 -16.51 -37.11
CA GLU A 45 43.62 -16.63 -35.66
C GLU A 45 43.25 -15.34 -34.92
N TRP A 46 43.68 -14.19 -35.45
CA TRP A 46 43.35 -12.89 -34.87
C TRP A 46 41.83 -12.62 -34.86
N LEU A 47 41.12 -12.91 -35.95
CA LEU A 47 39.67 -12.75 -36.04
C LEU A 47 38.93 -13.67 -35.06
N VAL A 48 39.37 -14.93 -34.94
CA VAL A 48 38.79 -15.88 -33.98
C VAL A 48 39.04 -15.41 -32.55
N GLY A 49 40.25 -14.92 -32.24
CA GLY A 49 40.58 -14.35 -30.94
C GLY A 49 39.68 -13.17 -30.58
N GLN A 50 39.51 -12.21 -31.50
CA GLN A 50 38.63 -11.06 -31.31
C GLN A 50 37.16 -11.46 -31.13
N ALA A 51 36.69 -12.45 -31.90
CA ALA A 51 35.33 -12.96 -31.76
C ALA A 51 35.11 -13.64 -30.40
N GLN A 52 36.10 -14.39 -29.91
CA GLN A 52 36.05 -15.04 -28.60
C GLN A 52 36.06 -14.01 -27.47
N GLU A 53 36.94 -13.01 -27.53
CA GLU A 53 36.98 -11.91 -26.56
C GLU A 53 35.64 -11.15 -26.49
N GLU A 54 35.02 -10.86 -27.64
CA GLU A 54 33.72 -10.21 -27.69
C GLU A 54 32.61 -11.11 -27.13
N ALA A 55 32.63 -12.40 -27.44
CA ALA A 55 31.68 -13.37 -26.90
C ALA A 55 31.78 -13.46 -25.37
N ASP A 56 32.99 -13.52 -24.82
CA ASP A 56 33.24 -13.55 -23.38
C ASP A 56 32.78 -12.24 -22.71
N ARG A 57 32.99 -11.09 -23.37
CA ARG A 57 32.50 -9.79 -22.90
C ARG A 57 30.96 -9.74 -22.86
N ILE A 58 30.29 -10.25 -23.89
CA ILE A 58 28.82 -10.32 -23.95
C ILE A 58 28.30 -11.24 -22.83
N LEU A 59 28.90 -12.42 -22.65
CA LEU A 59 28.53 -13.36 -21.60
C LEU A 59 28.73 -12.77 -20.20
N ALA A 60 29.84 -12.07 -19.96
CA ALA A 60 30.10 -11.39 -18.69
C ALA A 60 29.04 -10.33 -18.38
N LYS A 61 28.72 -9.46 -19.36
CA LYS A 61 27.66 -8.45 -19.22
C LYS A 61 26.28 -9.07 -18.99
N ALA A 62 25.94 -10.14 -19.71
CA ALA A 62 24.68 -10.84 -19.56
C ALA A 62 24.53 -11.46 -18.16
N ARG A 63 25.62 -12.06 -17.62
CA ARG A 63 25.65 -12.59 -16.26
C ARG A 63 25.47 -11.49 -15.22
N GLU A 64 26.20 -10.38 -15.35
CA GLU A 64 26.07 -9.25 -14.42
C GLU A 64 24.65 -8.67 -14.43
N ALA A 65 24.06 -8.47 -15.61
CA ALA A 65 22.69 -8.00 -15.76
C ALA A 65 21.68 -8.98 -15.14
N SER A 66 21.87 -10.29 -15.33
CA SER A 66 21.02 -11.32 -14.74
C SER A 66 21.07 -11.30 -13.21
N GLU A 67 22.26 -11.23 -12.62
CA GLU A 67 22.41 -11.17 -11.16
C GLU A 67 21.84 -9.89 -10.56
N ARG A 68 22.02 -8.76 -11.26
CA ARG A 68 21.41 -7.48 -10.87
C ARG A 68 19.88 -7.58 -10.89
N LEU A 69 19.31 -8.16 -11.94
CA LEU A 69 17.86 -8.33 -12.08
C LEU A 69 17.29 -9.30 -11.03
N LYS A 70 17.97 -10.42 -10.75
CA LYS A 70 17.57 -11.35 -9.69
C LYS A 70 17.51 -10.64 -8.34
N ARG A 71 18.53 -9.86 -8.01
CA ARG A 71 18.59 -9.12 -6.75
C ARG A 71 17.47 -8.09 -6.63
N SER A 72 17.30 -7.25 -7.66
CA SER A 72 16.24 -6.24 -7.65
C SER A 72 14.83 -6.85 -7.60
N THR A 73 14.63 -7.97 -8.31
CA THR A 73 13.35 -8.70 -8.27
C THR A 73 13.10 -9.28 -6.88
N HIS A 74 14.11 -9.86 -6.24
CA HIS A 74 13.97 -10.41 -4.90
C HIS A 74 13.60 -9.31 -3.88
N GLU A 75 14.30 -8.18 -3.93
CA GLU A 75 13.99 -7.01 -3.09
C GLU A 75 12.56 -6.49 -3.34
N ALA A 76 12.16 -6.37 -4.61
CA ALA A 76 10.80 -5.95 -4.97
C ALA A 76 9.72 -6.92 -4.45
N LEU A 77 9.96 -8.22 -4.52
CA LEU A 77 9.05 -9.23 -3.97
C LEU A 77 8.95 -9.15 -2.45
N GLN A 78 10.07 -8.90 -1.74
CA GLN A 78 10.05 -8.72 -0.29
C GLN A 78 9.22 -7.48 0.12
N VAL A 79 9.40 -6.37 -0.60
CA VAL A 79 8.59 -5.15 -0.38
C VAL A 79 7.13 -5.42 -0.65
N ALA A 80 6.79 -6.03 -1.79
CA ALA A 80 5.40 -6.36 -2.13
C ALA A 80 4.75 -7.30 -1.10
N ALA A 81 5.48 -8.30 -0.60
CA ALA A 81 4.99 -9.20 0.44
C ALA A 81 4.72 -8.46 1.75
N ARG A 82 5.65 -7.60 2.18
CA ARG A 82 5.47 -6.76 3.38
C ARG A 82 4.25 -5.85 3.24
N ASP A 83 4.14 -5.17 2.11
CA ASP A 83 3.07 -4.21 1.86
C ASP A 83 1.72 -4.93 1.81
N THR A 84 1.65 -6.13 1.20
CA THR A 84 0.45 -6.98 1.21
C THR A 84 0.01 -7.33 2.64
N VAL A 85 0.94 -7.67 3.53
CA VAL A 85 0.63 -7.97 4.93
C VAL A 85 0.13 -6.72 5.67
N LEU A 86 0.74 -5.56 5.43
CA LEU A 86 0.33 -4.30 6.03
C LEU A 86 -1.08 -3.89 5.56
N ASP A 87 -1.36 -4.01 4.27
CA ASP A 87 -2.66 -3.71 3.69
C ASP A 87 -3.75 -4.62 4.26
N LEU A 88 -3.47 -5.92 4.39
CA LEU A 88 -4.39 -6.87 5.01
C LEU A 88 -4.68 -6.49 6.47
N LYS A 89 -3.65 -6.15 7.26
CA LYS A 89 -3.81 -5.71 8.66
C LYS A 89 -4.66 -4.44 8.76
N ALA A 90 -4.42 -3.46 7.89
CA ALA A 90 -5.19 -2.22 7.84
C ALA A 90 -6.65 -2.49 7.48
N HIS A 91 -6.90 -3.34 6.47
CA HIS A 91 -8.24 -3.71 6.04
C HIS A 91 -9.02 -4.41 7.15
N LEU A 92 -8.42 -5.41 7.81
CA LEU A 92 -9.06 -6.11 8.93
C LEU A 92 -9.35 -5.19 10.11
N SER A 93 -8.44 -4.25 10.42
CA SER A 93 -8.66 -3.26 11.48
C SER A 93 -9.82 -2.32 11.15
N ALA A 94 -9.91 -1.84 9.91
CA ALA A 94 -11.00 -0.98 9.46
C ALA A 94 -12.35 -1.72 9.50
N GLN A 95 -12.39 -2.97 9.04
CA GLN A 95 -13.59 -3.81 9.11
C GLN A 95 -14.04 -4.05 10.55
N PHE A 96 -13.10 -4.32 11.46
CA PHE A 96 -13.40 -4.51 12.87
C PHE A 96 -13.99 -3.25 13.50
N THR A 97 -13.38 -2.08 13.29
CA THR A 97 -13.92 -0.78 13.73
C THR A 97 -15.33 -0.56 13.19
N ALA A 98 -15.55 -0.80 11.91
CA ALA A 98 -16.88 -0.64 11.30
C ALA A 98 -17.91 -1.60 11.89
N GLN A 99 -17.52 -2.83 12.24
CA GLN A 99 -18.41 -3.79 12.89
C GLN A 99 -18.77 -3.37 14.31
N VAL A 100 -17.79 -2.91 15.10
CA VAL A 100 -18.03 -2.36 16.44
C VAL A 100 -18.98 -1.16 16.33
N GLY A 101 -18.73 -0.23 15.40
CA GLY A 101 -19.60 0.93 15.18
C GLY A 101 -21.03 0.56 14.81
N ARG A 102 -21.24 -0.46 13.96
CA ARG A 102 -22.60 -0.96 13.66
C ARG A 102 -23.31 -1.54 14.88
N LEU A 103 -22.58 -2.28 15.72
CA LEU A 103 -23.15 -2.83 16.96
C LEU A 103 -23.51 -1.71 17.92
N VAL A 104 -22.59 -0.77 18.17
CA VAL A 104 -22.83 0.41 19.02
C VAL A 104 -24.01 1.22 18.51
N SER A 105 -24.09 1.48 17.20
CA SER A 105 -25.22 2.20 16.58
C SER A 105 -26.55 1.50 16.82
N ARG A 106 -26.59 0.17 16.71
CA ARG A 106 -27.80 -0.61 16.99
C ARG A 106 -28.21 -0.50 18.46
N GLU A 107 -27.27 -0.66 19.39
CA GLU A 107 -27.57 -0.57 20.83
C GLU A 107 -27.99 0.87 21.21
N LEU A 108 -27.30 1.91 20.72
CA LEU A 108 -27.64 3.32 20.97
C LEU A 108 -28.90 3.81 20.23
N SER A 109 -29.51 2.98 19.39
CA SER A 109 -30.83 3.23 18.82
C SER A 109 -31.96 2.57 19.63
N ASP A 110 -31.63 1.75 20.64
CA ASP A 110 -32.60 1.12 21.51
C ASP A 110 -33.16 2.12 22.53
N GLU A 111 -34.48 2.34 22.49
CA GLU A 111 -35.15 3.31 23.36
C GLU A 111 -34.96 2.98 24.85
N ALA A 112 -35.01 1.70 25.24
CA ALA A 112 -34.87 1.30 26.63
C ALA A 112 -33.45 1.51 27.17
N LEU A 113 -32.42 1.37 26.32
CA LEU A 113 -31.06 1.76 26.68
C LEU A 113 -30.95 3.28 26.83
N LEU A 114 -31.51 4.06 25.90
CA LEU A 114 -31.48 5.52 25.97
C LEU A 114 -32.17 6.05 27.23
N GLU A 115 -33.33 5.50 27.60
CA GLU A 115 -34.01 5.83 28.86
C GLU A 115 -33.09 5.62 30.08
N LYS A 116 -32.41 4.48 30.15
CA LYS A 116 -31.47 4.17 31.24
C LYS A 116 -30.27 5.11 31.24
N LEU A 117 -29.72 5.43 30.06
CA LEU A 117 -28.60 6.36 29.94
C LEU A 117 -28.97 7.76 30.40
N ILE A 118 -30.16 8.24 30.04
CA ILE A 118 -30.69 9.53 30.51
C ILE A 118 -30.78 9.52 32.04
N LEU A 119 -31.40 8.49 32.64
CA LEU A 119 -31.53 8.38 34.10
C LEU A 119 -30.18 8.37 34.81
N GLU A 120 -29.22 7.59 34.31
CA GLU A 120 -27.89 7.48 34.90
C GLU A 120 -27.10 8.81 34.80
N LEU A 121 -27.15 9.47 33.64
CA LEU A 121 -26.48 10.76 33.45
C LEU A 121 -27.06 11.83 34.38
N VAL A 122 -28.38 11.88 34.49
CA VAL A 122 -29.08 12.81 35.36
C VAL A 122 -28.78 12.51 36.83
N GLY A 123 -28.82 11.24 37.23
CA GLY A 123 -28.44 10.80 38.57
C GLY A 123 -27.03 11.24 38.94
N ARG A 124 -26.06 11.05 38.03
CA ARG A 124 -24.67 11.49 38.25
C ARG A 124 -24.51 13.00 38.35
N VAL A 125 -25.29 13.76 37.60
CA VAL A 125 -25.30 15.23 37.70
C VAL A 125 -25.79 15.67 39.09
N ARG A 126 -26.78 14.97 39.66
CA ARG A 126 -27.29 15.22 41.02
C ARG A 126 -26.32 14.83 42.13
N GLU A 127 -25.56 13.74 41.93
CA GLU A 127 -24.66 13.18 42.95
C GLU A 127 -23.23 13.75 42.91
N GLY A 128 -22.71 14.02 41.71
CA GLY A 128 -21.29 14.28 41.48
C GLY A 128 -20.93 15.75 41.28
N VAL A 129 -21.92 16.61 41.02
CA VAL A 129 -21.73 18.04 40.89
C VAL A 129 -22.55 18.68 42.00
N GLN A 130 -21.91 19.37 42.94
CA GLN A 130 -22.61 20.41 43.69
C GLN A 130 -22.99 21.47 42.66
N LEU A 131 -24.09 21.22 41.93
CA LEU A 131 -24.71 22.22 41.10
C LEU A 131 -25.13 23.30 42.08
N ASP A 132 -24.34 24.35 42.21
CA ASP A 132 -24.86 25.63 42.68
C ASP A 132 -26.11 25.92 41.84
N GLU A 133 -27.09 26.66 42.38
CA GLU A 133 -28.34 27.01 41.69
C GLU A 133 -28.16 27.65 40.29
N ALA A 134 -26.92 28.01 39.93
CA ALA A 134 -26.50 28.55 38.64
C ALA A 134 -26.07 27.49 37.59
N GLN A 135 -25.79 26.24 37.95
CA GLN A 135 -25.30 25.23 37.00
C GLN A 135 -26.47 24.45 36.41
N ARG A 136 -26.78 24.76 35.14
CA ARG A 136 -27.81 24.08 34.35
C ARG A 136 -27.18 23.02 33.46
N GLY A 137 -27.84 21.87 33.34
CA GLY A 137 -27.48 20.81 32.41
C GLY A 137 -28.39 20.81 31.19
N GLU A 138 -27.87 20.40 30.04
CA GLU A 138 -28.64 20.20 28.82
C GLU A 138 -28.39 18.78 28.29
N VAL A 139 -29.46 17.99 28.16
CA VAL A 139 -29.42 16.68 27.48
C VAL A 139 -29.83 16.88 26.02
N VAL A 140 -28.90 16.62 25.12
CA VAL A 140 -29.10 16.69 23.67
C VAL A 140 -29.46 15.29 23.15
N LEU A 141 -30.68 15.15 22.64
CA LEU A 141 -31.24 13.89 22.16
C LEU A 141 -31.10 13.74 20.64
N PRO A 142 -31.07 12.52 20.10
CA PRO A 142 -31.02 12.31 18.66
C PRO A 142 -32.31 12.80 17.97
N ARG A 143 -32.20 13.24 16.71
CA ARG A 143 -33.33 13.80 15.92
C ARG A 143 -34.54 12.88 15.77
N ASP A 144 -34.29 11.58 15.76
CA ASP A 144 -35.34 10.58 15.56
C ASP A 144 -36.22 10.39 16.81
N VAL A 145 -35.78 10.93 17.96
CA VAL A 145 -36.64 11.08 19.14
C VAL A 145 -37.56 12.24 18.82
N ILE A 146 -38.79 11.92 18.40
CA ILE A 146 -39.80 12.86 17.92
C ILE A 146 -39.75 14.14 18.75
N GLY A 147 -39.60 15.27 18.05
CA GLY A 147 -39.30 16.56 18.65
C GLY A 147 -40.32 16.93 19.72
N ILE A 148 -39.82 17.24 20.91
CA ILE A 148 -40.56 17.77 22.06
C ILE A 148 -41.55 18.88 21.64
N GLU A 149 -41.21 19.63 20.59
CA GLU A 149 -42.01 20.72 20.04
C GLU A 149 -43.21 20.28 19.17
N GLU A 150 -43.10 19.18 18.40
CA GLU A 150 -44.23 18.57 17.68
C GLU A 150 -45.15 17.83 18.66
N LEU A 151 -44.58 17.25 19.72
CA LEU A 151 -45.33 16.55 20.78
C LEU A 151 -46.11 17.49 21.70
N ARG A 152 -45.63 18.72 21.92
CA ARG A 152 -46.39 19.77 22.62
C ARG A 152 -47.63 20.21 21.86
N ARG A 153 -47.61 20.14 20.51
CA ARG A 153 -48.74 20.56 19.66
C ARG A 153 -49.79 19.46 19.48
N HIS A 154 -49.38 18.20 19.55
CA HIS A 154 -50.25 17.03 19.37
C HIS A 154 -50.06 15.97 20.47
N PRO A 155 -50.47 16.27 21.73
CA PRO A 155 -50.33 15.33 22.84
C PRO A 155 -51.12 14.02 22.63
N GLU A 156 -52.16 14.02 21.80
CA GLU A 156 -52.91 12.79 21.44
C GLU A 156 -52.11 11.74 20.64
N GLN A 157 -50.92 12.09 20.12
CA GLN A 157 -50.06 11.15 19.38
C GLN A 157 -49.04 10.44 20.28
N LEU A 158 -49.01 10.76 21.58
CA LEU A 158 -48.14 10.13 22.57
C LEU A 158 -48.57 8.68 22.82
N LYS A 159 -47.77 7.75 22.33
CA LYS A 159 -47.88 6.34 22.74
C LYS A 159 -47.12 6.16 24.05
N GLU A 160 -47.82 5.69 25.08
CA GLU A 160 -47.19 5.23 26.32
C GLU A 160 -46.11 4.18 26.00
N GLY A 161 -44.95 4.31 26.65
CA GLY A 161 -43.80 3.42 26.45
C GLY A 161 -42.84 3.81 25.33
N THR A 162 -42.91 5.05 24.82
CA THR A 162 -41.90 5.60 23.89
C THR A 162 -40.93 6.53 24.60
N LEU A 163 -39.69 6.63 24.10
CA LEU A 163 -38.67 7.52 24.64
C LEU A 163 -39.13 9.00 24.69
N SER A 164 -39.88 9.44 23.69
CA SER A 164 -40.49 10.78 23.65
C SER A 164 -41.45 11.04 24.81
N HIS A 165 -42.30 10.05 25.14
CA HIS A 165 -43.21 10.14 26.28
C HIS A 165 -42.43 10.14 27.60
N PHE A 166 -41.42 9.27 27.72
CA PHE A 166 -40.53 9.22 28.87
C PHE A 166 -39.84 10.57 29.13
N VAL A 167 -39.23 11.17 28.11
CA VAL A 167 -38.57 12.47 28.20
C VAL A 167 -39.55 13.57 28.61
N LEU A 168 -40.80 13.57 28.13
CA LEU A 168 -41.80 14.55 28.54
C LEU A 168 -42.16 14.45 30.03
N VAL A 169 -42.40 13.23 30.53
CA VAL A 169 -42.70 12.99 31.95
C VAL A 169 -41.50 13.38 32.82
N MET A 170 -40.29 13.02 32.40
CA MET A 170 -39.07 13.35 33.14
C MET A 170 -38.71 14.83 33.05
N ALA A 171 -38.97 15.51 31.94
CA ALA A 171 -38.68 16.92 31.78
C ALA A 171 -39.42 17.77 32.81
N GLU A 172 -40.66 17.44 33.19
CA GLU A 172 -41.37 18.19 34.23
C GLU A 172 -40.67 18.14 35.60
N GLU A 173 -40.09 17.01 35.95
CA GLU A 173 -39.32 16.82 37.18
C GLU A 173 -37.94 17.46 37.05
N MET A 174 -37.23 17.18 35.96
CA MET A 174 -35.86 17.59 35.71
C MET A 174 -35.69 19.08 35.43
N LEU A 175 -36.72 19.76 34.89
CA LEU A 175 -36.72 21.22 34.75
C LEU A 175 -36.65 21.92 36.12
N ARG A 176 -37.22 21.31 37.17
CA ARG A 176 -37.10 21.84 38.55
C ARG A 176 -35.68 21.66 39.09
N GLU A 177 -34.95 20.69 38.55
CA GLU A 177 -33.55 20.41 38.87
C GLU A 177 -32.56 21.13 37.95
N GLY A 178 -33.04 22.04 37.08
CA GLY A 178 -32.19 22.85 36.22
C GLY A 178 -31.66 22.13 34.97
N ILE A 179 -32.26 20.99 34.60
CA ILE A 179 -31.89 20.23 33.40
C ILE A 179 -32.88 20.49 32.28
N THR A 180 -32.37 20.88 31.11
CA THR A 180 -33.15 21.08 29.89
C THR A 180 -32.89 19.97 28.88
N PHE A 181 -33.81 19.82 27.93
CA PHE A 181 -33.67 18.90 26.81
C PHE A 181 -33.68 19.67 25.51
N SER A 182 -32.81 19.27 24.59
CA SER A 182 -32.79 19.75 23.22
C SER A 182 -32.61 18.58 22.25
N VAL A 183 -32.79 18.86 20.96
CA VAL A 183 -32.63 17.87 19.90
C VAL A 183 -31.37 18.22 19.12
N SER A 184 -30.60 17.21 18.78
CA SER A 184 -29.37 17.31 18.00
C SER A 184 -29.63 17.93 16.62
N GLU A 185 -28.63 18.61 16.07
CA GLU A 185 -28.67 19.07 14.68
C GLU A 185 -28.15 18.02 13.67
N ASP A 186 -27.47 17.00 14.16
CA ASP A 186 -26.93 15.91 13.36
C ASP A 186 -27.84 14.67 13.37
N GLU A 187 -27.53 13.73 12.48
CA GLU A 187 -28.20 12.42 12.38
C GLU A 187 -27.53 11.34 13.27
N GLN A 188 -26.66 11.75 14.20
CA GLN A 188 -25.95 10.82 15.07
C GLN A 188 -26.93 10.17 16.05
N LYS A 189 -26.75 8.87 16.28
CA LYS A 189 -27.47 8.15 17.35
C LYS A 189 -26.72 8.32 18.67
N GLY A 190 -27.40 7.99 19.77
CA GLY A 190 -26.91 8.25 21.12
C GLY A 190 -27.28 9.66 21.60
N LEU A 191 -26.65 10.12 22.68
CA LEU A 191 -27.02 11.37 23.33
C LEU A 191 -25.78 12.11 23.83
N ARG A 192 -25.94 13.41 24.10
CA ARG A 192 -24.89 14.23 24.72
C ARG A 192 -25.45 14.91 25.96
N LEU A 193 -24.60 15.07 26.97
CA LEU A 193 -24.91 15.88 28.14
C LEU A 193 -23.94 17.06 28.18
N ARG A 194 -24.48 18.27 28.17
CA ARG A 194 -23.72 19.51 28.35
C ARG A 194 -23.98 20.06 29.75
N LEU A 195 -22.94 20.49 30.42
CA LEU A 195 -22.98 21.08 31.75
C LEU A 195 -22.28 22.44 31.70
N ASN A 196 -22.63 23.32 32.65
CA ASN A 196 -21.99 24.63 32.84
C ASN A 196 -21.99 25.47 31.55
N GLU A 197 -23.16 25.67 30.94
CA GLU A 197 -23.31 26.41 29.68
C GLU A 197 -22.44 25.85 28.52
N GLY A 198 -22.09 24.57 28.57
CA GLY A 198 -21.33 23.89 27.52
C GLY A 198 -19.82 23.79 27.80
N GLU A 199 -19.32 24.20 28.97
CA GLU A 199 -17.91 24.02 29.34
C GLU A 199 -17.51 22.54 29.49
N MET A 200 -18.47 21.69 29.83
CA MET A 200 -18.26 20.24 29.92
C MET A 200 -19.29 19.51 29.07
N GLU A 201 -18.83 18.63 28.19
CA GLU A 201 -19.68 17.76 27.38
C GLU A 201 -19.31 16.30 27.62
N ILE A 202 -20.32 15.49 27.93
CA ILE A 202 -20.22 14.03 27.91
C ILE A 202 -20.88 13.56 26.63
N ASP A 203 -20.06 13.01 25.73
CA ASP A 203 -20.49 12.53 24.43
C ASP A 203 -20.69 11.01 24.45
N LEU A 204 -21.95 10.58 24.33
CA LEU A 204 -22.35 9.17 24.18
C LEU A 204 -22.92 8.89 22.79
N THR A 205 -22.43 9.60 21.77
CA THR A 205 -22.74 9.28 20.37
C THR A 205 -22.06 8.00 19.89
N VAL A 206 -22.53 7.46 18.77
CA VAL A 206 -21.94 6.26 18.14
C VAL A 206 -20.45 6.41 17.93
N ASP A 207 -20.00 7.54 17.40
CA ASP A 207 -18.59 7.77 17.08
C ASP A 207 -17.74 7.84 18.35
N ALA A 208 -18.20 8.55 19.38
CA ALA A 208 -17.49 8.68 20.66
C ALA A 208 -17.36 7.34 21.39
N VAL A 209 -18.47 6.60 21.51
CA VAL A 209 -18.49 5.28 22.17
C VAL A 209 -17.67 4.26 21.37
N THR A 210 -17.77 4.27 20.05
CA THR A 210 -16.97 3.39 19.18
C THR A 210 -15.49 3.69 19.34
N ALA A 211 -15.09 4.96 19.32
CA ALA A 211 -13.69 5.35 19.52
C ALA A 211 -13.17 4.91 20.90
N LEU A 212 -13.96 5.10 21.96
CA LEU A 212 -13.60 4.68 23.32
C LEU A 212 -13.41 3.16 23.41
N LEU A 213 -14.35 2.38 22.90
CA LEU A 213 -14.25 0.92 22.86
C LEU A 213 -13.04 0.48 22.02
N MET A 214 -12.82 1.11 20.87
CA MET A 214 -11.68 0.80 20.01
C MET A 214 -10.35 1.11 20.67
N ALA A 215 -10.22 2.16 21.49
CA ALA A 215 -9.01 2.43 22.26
C ALA A 215 -8.62 1.25 23.17
N HIS A 216 -9.59 0.47 23.63
CA HIS A 216 -9.39 -0.68 24.51
C HIS A 216 -9.29 -2.01 23.74
N LEU A 217 -10.05 -2.16 22.65
CA LEU A 217 -10.11 -3.38 21.86
C LEU A 217 -8.99 -3.47 20.82
N GLN A 218 -8.54 -2.34 20.27
CA GLN A 218 -7.53 -2.31 19.20
C GLN A 218 -6.19 -2.93 19.60
N PRO A 219 -5.63 -2.70 20.81
CA PRO A 219 -4.40 -3.37 21.23
C PRO A 219 -4.53 -4.89 21.22
N ARG A 220 -5.64 -5.42 21.74
CA ARG A 220 -5.92 -6.87 21.78
C ARG A 220 -6.13 -7.44 20.38
N PHE A 221 -6.88 -6.73 19.54
CA PHE A 221 -7.11 -7.13 18.15
C PHE A 221 -5.80 -7.20 17.35
N ARG A 222 -4.92 -6.20 17.50
CA ARG A 222 -3.58 -6.24 16.87
C ARG A 222 -2.76 -7.41 17.37
N ALA A 223 -2.75 -7.67 18.68
CA ALA A 223 -2.02 -8.78 19.25
C ALA A 223 -2.53 -10.15 18.75
N LEU A 224 -3.83 -10.29 18.48
CA LEU A 224 -4.41 -11.47 17.82
C LEU A 224 -3.94 -11.60 16.37
N LEU A 225 -3.95 -10.50 15.59
CA LEU A 225 -3.46 -10.51 14.21
C LEU A 225 -1.96 -10.82 14.10
N GLU A 226 -1.20 -10.47 15.13
CA GLU A 226 0.24 -10.72 15.23
C GLU A 226 0.56 -12.09 15.81
N GLY A 227 -0.45 -12.87 16.22
CA GLY A 227 -0.26 -14.20 16.80
C GLY A 227 0.38 -14.20 18.18
N ILE A 228 0.31 -13.07 18.91
CA ILE A 228 0.91 -12.88 20.24
C ILE A 228 -0.03 -13.39 21.35
N VAL A 229 -1.33 -13.52 21.06
CA VAL A 229 -2.34 -13.97 22.02
C VAL A 229 -2.86 -15.34 21.58
N HIS A 230 -2.68 -16.34 22.44
CA HIS A 230 -3.29 -17.69 22.35
C HIS A 230 -4.43 -17.82 23.35
#